data_AF-A0A536ZH22-F1
#
_entry.id   AF-A0A536ZH22-F1
#
_cell.length_a   1.000
_cell.length_b   1.000
_cell.length_c   1.000
_cell.angle_alpha   90.00
_cell.angle_beta   90.00
_cell.angle_gamma   90.00
#
_symmetry.space_group_name_H-M   'P 1'
#
loop_
_entity.id
_entity.type
_entity.pdbx_description
1 polymer ?
#
loop_
_entity_poly.entity_id
_entity_poly.type
_entity_poly.pdbx_seq_one_letter_code
_entity_poly.pdbx_strand_id
1 'polypeptide(L)'
;MRFEINRAALVDPAIFAAERERVFERCWLYVGHESEVRAPGDFRTRTICGRPILLCRDSANELRVFLNTCRHRGTVVCREPEGNAERYTCFYHGSALPCSCRGLAARIPGPRCRRAWRSRQGHRR
;
A
#
# COMPACT_ATOMS: atom_id res chain seq x y z
N MET A 1 -42.35 5.15 -2.52
CA MET A 1 -41.11 4.53 -1.99
C MET A 1 -40.18 5.65 -1.58
N ARG A 2 -39.82 5.76 -0.30
CA ARG A 2 -39.03 6.89 0.24
C ARG A 2 -37.62 6.40 0.51
N PHE A 3 -36.63 7.02 -0.11
CA PHE A 3 -35.22 6.71 0.12
C PHE A 3 -34.71 7.66 1.21
N GLU A 4 -34.46 7.13 2.41
CA GLU A 4 -33.99 7.90 3.56
C GLU A 4 -32.63 7.36 4.00
N ILE A 5 -31.67 8.26 4.19
CA ILE A 5 -30.32 7.94 4.64
C ILE A 5 -30.17 8.40 6.09
N ASN A 6 -29.67 7.52 6.96
CA ASN A 6 -29.36 7.90 8.33
C ASN A 6 -28.15 8.86 8.34
N ARG A 7 -28.35 10.07 8.88
CA ARG A 7 -27.32 11.11 8.93
C ARG A 7 -26.08 10.69 9.72
N ALA A 8 -26.23 9.82 10.72
CA ALA A 8 -25.10 9.31 11.50
C ALA A 8 -24.07 8.60 10.63
N ALA A 9 -24.49 7.96 9.53
CA ALA A 9 -23.57 7.29 8.61
C ALA A 9 -22.52 8.24 7.99
N LEU A 10 -22.78 9.55 7.97
CA LEU A 10 -21.88 10.55 7.38
C LEU A 10 -20.95 11.23 8.39
N VAL A 11 -21.23 11.11 9.69
CA VAL A 11 -20.56 11.92 10.73
C VAL A 11 -20.06 11.13 11.92
N ASP A 12 -20.60 9.93 12.17
CA ASP A 12 -20.25 9.14 13.35
C ASP A 12 -18.85 8.49 13.18
N PRO A 13 -17.88 8.82 14.04
CA PRO A 13 -16.54 8.24 13.99
C PRO A 13 -16.51 6.72 14.17
N ALA A 14 -17.46 6.14 14.92
CA ALA A 14 -17.54 4.70 15.13
C ALA A 14 -17.99 3.98 13.85
N ILE A 15 -18.90 4.59 13.09
CA ILE A 15 -19.31 4.07 11.78
C ILE A 15 -18.13 4.13 10.81
N PHE A 16 -17.42 5.26 10.75
CA PHE A 16 -16.24 5.39 9.89
C PHE A 16 -15.15 4.35 10.19
N ALA A 17 -14.89 4.07 11.48
CA ALA A 17 -13.94 3.03 11.87
C ALA A 17 -14.38 1.64 11.37
N ALA A 18 -15.68 1.33 11.46
CA ALA A 18 -16.24 0.08 10.96
C ALA A 18 -16.20 -0.01 9.43
N GLU A 19 -16.47 1.09 8.71
CA GLU A 19 -16.37 1.16 7.24
C GLU A 19 -14.94 0.92 6.78
N ARG A 20 -13.95 1.45 7.49
CA ARG A 20 -12.53 1.22 7.20
C ARG A 20 -12.16 -0.26 7.21
N GLU A 21 -12.61 -1.01 8.22
CA GLU A 21 -12.34 -2.44 8.34
C GLU A 21 -13.20 -3.31 7.40
N ARG A 22 -14.47 -2.97 7.23
CA ARG A 22 -15.45 -3.84 6.57
C ARG A 22 -15.60 -3.56 5.07
N VAL A 23 -15.39 -2.32 4.65
CA VAL A 23 -15.55 -1.87 3.26
C VAL A 23 -14.17 -1.60 2.67
N PHE A 24 -13.45 -0.59 3.17
CA PHE A 24 -12.23 -0.11 2.51
C PHE A 24 -11.06 -1.10 2.54
N GLU A 25 -10.97 -2.00 3.52
CA GLU A 25 -9.97 -3.06 3.55
C GLU A 25 -10.28 -4.26 2.62
N ARG A 26 -11.50 -4.36 2.11
CA ARG A 26 -11.97 -5.53 1.34
C ARG A 26 -12.32 -5.18 -0.10
N CYS A 27 -12.71 -3.94 -0.36
CA CYS A 27 -13.09 -3.47 -1.67
C CYS A 27 -11.87 -3.10 -2.51
N TRP A 28 -12.03 -3.18 -3.83
CA TRP A 28 -11.08 -2.63 -4.78
C TRP A 28 -11.15 -1.10 -4.71
N LEU A 29 -9.99 -0.47 -4.47
CA LEU A 29 -9.87 0.98 -4.42
C LEU A 29 -9.04 1.45 -5.60
N TYR A 30 -9.46 2.57 -6.19
CA TYR A 30 -8.72 3.19 -7.27
C TYR A 30 -7.43 3.83 -6.74
N VAL A 31 -6.29 3.43 -7.31
CA VAL A 31 -4.96 3.90 -6.88
C VAL A 31 -4.42 4.98 -7.83
N GLY A 32 -4.62 4.81 -9.13
CA GLY A 32 -4.13 5.73 -10.15
C GLY A 32 -4.24 5.11 -11.54
N HIS A 33 -3.85 5.89 -12.53
CA HIS A 33 -3.86 5.47 -13.93
C HIS A 33 -2.46 5.09 -14.41
N GLU A 34 -2.38 4.18 -15.39
CA GLU A 34 -1.11 3.75 -15.98
C GLU A 34 -0.31 4.91 -16.59
N SER A 35 -0.99 5.92 -17.15
CA SER A 35 -0.33 7.08 -17.75
C SER A 35 0.45 7.96 -16.77
N GLU A 36 0.25 7.78 -15.46
CA GLU A 36 0.97 8.49 -14.41
C GLU A 36 2.39 7.93 -14.19
N VAL A 37 2.63 6.69 -14.62
CA VAL A 37 3.89 5.96 -14.48
C VAL A 37 4.23 5.27 -15.80
N ARG A 38 4.72 6.04 -16.77
CA ARG A 38 4.92 5.57 -18.15
C ARG A 38 6.24 4.85 -18.34
N ALA A 39 7.32 5.42 -17.80
CA ALA A 39 8.65 4.87 -17.95
C ALA A 39 8.99 3.92 -16.78
N PRO A 40 9.84 2.90 -17.01
CA PRO A 40 10.42 2.12 -15.93
C PRO A 40 11.08 3.02 -14.88
N GLY A 41 10.82 2.74 -13.61
CA GLY A 41 11.28 3.55 -12.48
C GLY A 41 10.33 4.67 -12.08
N ASP A 42 9.36 5.05 -12.92
CA ASP A 42 8.40 6.09 -12.55
C ASP A 42 7.54 5.62 -11.37
N PHE A 43 7.31 6.54 -10.43
CA PHE A 43 6.47 6.29 -9.28
C PHE A 43 5.56 7.45 -8.92
N ARG A 44 4.51 7.12 -8.17
CA ARG A 44 3.57 8.04 -7.54
C ARG A 44 3.24 7.57 -6.13
N THR A 45 3.24 8.49 -5.17
CA THR A 45 2.81 8.21 -3.80
C THR A 45 1.48 8.87 -3.48
N ARG A 46 0.58 8.16 -2.79
CA ARG A 46 -0.76 8.64 -2.43
C ARG A 46 -1.21 8.04 -1.11
N THR A 47 -2.12 8.70 -0.41
CA THR A 47 -2.76 8.15 0.79
C THR A 47 -4.18 7.73 0.46
N ILE A 48 -4.49 6.44 0.62
CA ILE A 48 -5.80 5.87 0.33
C ILE A 48 -6.35 5.27 1.62
N CYS A 49 -7.52 5.73 2.06
CA CYS A 49 -8.18 5.30 3.30
C CYS A 49 -7.24 5.31 4.53
N GLY A 50 -6.38 6.33 4.61
CA GLY A 50 -5.40 6.50 5.69
C GLY A 50 -4.15 5.65 5.59
N ARG A 51 -3.90 4.99 4.44
CA ARG A 51 -2.73 4.14 4.21
C ARG A 51 -1.84 4.74 3.13
N PRO A 52 -0.53 4.89 3.36
CA PRO A 52 0.37 5.42 2.34
C PRO A 52 0.69 4.33 1.31
N ILE A 53 0.44 4.63 0.04
CA ILE A 53 0.57 3.75 -1.11
C ILE A 53 1.65 4.30 -2.04
N LEU A 54 2.43 3.39 -2.62
CA LEU A 54 3.42 3.65 -3.66
C LEU A 54 3.04 2.86 -4.91
N LEU A 55 2.66 3.57 -5.97
CA LEU A 55 2.47 3.05 -7.31
C LEU A 55 3.76 3.24 -8.08
N CYS A 56 4.31 2.19 -8.70
CA CYS A 56 5.51 2.30 -9.50
C CYS A 56 5.51 1.34 -10.69
N ARG A 57 6.30 1.67 -11.70
CA ARG A 57 6.62 0.77 -12.80
C ARG A 57 8.02 0.19 -12.58
N ASP A 58 8.11 -1.14 -12.53
CA ASP A 58 9.40 -1.79 -12.31
C ASP A 58 10.28 -1.80 -13.57
N SER A 59 11.52 -2.27 -13.43
CA SER A 59 12.46 -2.40 -14.55
C SER A 59 12.07 -3.48 -15.58
N ALA A 60 11.16 -4.38 -15.23
CA ALA A 60 10.55 -5.35 -16.14
C ALA A 60 9.30 -4.78 -16.85
N ASN A 61 9.04 -3.48 -16.68
CA ASN A 61 7.89 -2.77 -17.23
C ASN A 61 6.54 -3.23 -16.67
N GLU A 62 6.51 -3.81 -15.47
CA GLU A 62 5.29 -4.20 -14.76
C GLU A 62 4.83 -3.11 -13.77
N LEU A 63 3.52 -2.84 -13.74
CA LEU A 63 2.89 -1.99 -12.75
C LEU A 63 2.83 -2.70 -11.39
N ARG A 64 3.32 -2.04 -10.34
CA ARG A 64 3.30 -2.55 -8.97
C ARG A 64 2.76 -1.50 -8.01
N VAL A 65 2.09 -2.00 -6.97
CA VAL A 65 1.55 -1.20 -5.88
C VAL A 65 2.02 -1.76 -4.56
N PHE A 66 2.63 -0.91 -3.74
CA PHE A 66 3.16 -1.25 -2.43
C PHE A 66 2.58 -0.36 -1.34
N LEU A 67 2.57 -0.87 -0.11
CA LEU A 67 2.42 -0.02 1.06
C LEU A 67 3.75 0.75 1.23
N ASN A 68 3.68 2.08 1.21
CA ASN A 68 4.85 2.96 1.36
C ASN A 68 5.26 3.03 2.83
N THR A 69 5.75 1.90 3.33
CA THR A 69 6.01 1.68 4.75
C THR A 69 7.16 0.68 4.87
N CYS A 70 8.22 1.07 5.56
CA CYS A 70 9.37 0.22 5.81
C CYS A 70 8.95 -0.96 6.70
N ARG A 71 9.31 -2.18 6.28
CA ARG A 71 9.02 -3.40 7.04
C ARG A 71 9.71 -3.47 8.41
N HIS A 72 10.73 -2.65 8.65
CA HIS A 72 11.43 -2.64 9.92
C HIS A 72 10.64 -1.87 10.99
N ARG A 73 10.45 -0.55 10.80
CA ARG A 73 9.83 0.33 11.81
C ARG A 73 8.65 1.15 11.29
N GLY A 74 8.11 0.81 10.15
CA GLY A 74 6.90 1.46 9.64
C GLY A 74 7.10 2.88 9.10
N THR A 75 8.34 3.31 8.89
CA THR A 75 8.64 4.64 8.34
C THR A 75 8.24 4.74 6.87
N VAL A 76 7.80 5.92 6.43
CA VAL A 76 7.56 6.20 5.01
C VAL A 76 8.89 6.13 4.25
N VAL A 77 8.91 5.39 3.15
CA VAL A 77 10.15 5.07 2.42
C VAL A 77 10.41 6.09 1.32
N CYS A 78 9.38 6.41 0.55
CA CYS A 78 9.42 7.47 -0.46
C CYS A 78 8.56 8.63 0.00
N ARG A 79 9.14 9.82 0.13
CA ARG A 79 8.43 11.01 0.64
C ARG A 79 7.96 11.91 -0.49
N GLU A 80 8.56 11.72 -1.65
CA GLU A 80 8.28 12.48 -2.85
C GLU A 80 6.92 12.04 -3.41
N PRO A 81 6.07 12.99 -3.83
CA PRO A 81 4.77 12.66 -4.43
C PRO A 81 4.93 11.94 -5.78
N GLU A 82 6.01 12.25 -6.49
CA GLU A 82 6.32 11.75 -7.81
C GLU A 82 7.81 11.77 -8.11
N GLY A 83 8.24 10.94 -9.05
CA GLY A 83 9.61 10.92 -9.54
C GLY A 83 9.92 9.65 -10.31
N ASN A 84 11.21 9.42 -10.54
CA ASN A 84 11.76 8.20 -11.11
C ASN A 84 12.84 7.65 -10.16
N ALA A 85 12.69 6.41 -9.72
CA ALA A 85 13.62 5.76 -8.80
C ALA A 85 13.70 4.24 -9.03
N GLU A 86 14.91 3.71 -9.13
CA GLU A 86 15.15 2.27 -9.24
C GLU A 86 15.11 1.54 -7.88
N ARG A 87 15.32 2.28 -6.78
CA ARG A 87 15.45 1.70 -5.44
C ARG A 87 14.91 2.66 -4.39
N TYR A 88 14.12 2.13 -3.47
CA TYR A 88 13.56 2.89 -2.35
C TYR A 88 14.34 2.56 -1.07
N THR A 89 15.07 3.54 -0.56
CA THR A 89 15.93 3.34 0.63
C THR A 89 15.29 3.99 1.85
N CYS A 90 15.11 3.21 2.91
CA CYS A 90 14.63 3.76 4.18
C CYS A 90 15.71 4.63 4.84
N PHE A 91 15.40 5.90 5.07
CA PHE A 91 16.30 6.87 5.70
C PHE A 91 16.74 6.50 7.12
N TYR A 92 16.01 5.63 7.82
CA TYR A 92 16.33 5.29 9.21
C TYR A 92 17.54 4.36 9.29
N HIS A 93 17.52 3.23 8.56
CA HIS A 93 18.56 2.19 8.69
C HIS A 93 19.17 1.76 7.35
N GLY A 94 18.84 2.43 6.25
CA GLY A 94 19.35 2.07 4.92
C GLY A 94 18.80 0.75 4.36
N SER A 95 17.87 0.07 5.04
CA SER A 95 17.17 -1.08 4.48
C SER A 95 16.42 -0.66 3.23
N ALA A 96 16.85 -1.20 2.09
CA ALA A 96 16.23 -0.90 0.81
C ALA A 96 15.11 -1.87 0.48
N LEU A 97 14.03 -1.34 -0.07
CA LEU A 97 13.03 -2.09 -0.79
C LEU A 97 13.41 -2.04 -2.29
N PRO A 98 13.75 -3.17 -2.92
CA PRO A 98 13.99 -3.19 -4.36
C PRO A 98 12.70 -2.86 -5.11
N CYS A 99 12.79 -2.06 -6.18
CA CYS A 99 11.65 -1.78 -7.07
C CYS A 99 11.19 -3.07 -7.80
N SER A 100 12.12 -3.98 -8.08
CA SER A 100 11.87 -5.34 -8.60
C SER A 100 11.62 -6.34 -7.47
N CYS A 101 10.49 -6.24 -6.77
CA CYS A 101 10.05 -7.32 -5.91
C CYS A 101 9.49 -8.48 -6.75
N ARG A 102 10.36 -9.29 -7.38
CA ARG A 102 10.01 -10.59 -7.95
C ARG A 102 9.59 -11.51 -6.78
N GLY A 103 8.33 -11.40 -6.33
CA GLY A 103 7.75 -12.30 -5.33
C GLY A 103 6.88 -11.71 -4.21
N LEU A 104 6.44 -10.44 -4.26
CA LEU A 104 5.41 -9.96 -3.33
C LEU A 104 4.29 -9.27 -4.08
N ALA A 105 3.39 -10.06 -4.66
CA ALA A 105 2.03 -9.61 -4.90
C ALA A 105 1.44 -9.20 -3.55
N ALA A 106 1.33 -7.90 -3.31
CA ALA A 106 0.64 -7.37 -2.14
C ALA A 106 -0.87 -7.58 -2.31
N ARG A 107 -1.31 -8.84 -2.21
CA ARG A 107 -2.71 -9.14 -1.89
C ARG A 107 -2.94 -8.53 -0.52
N ILE A 108 -3.70 -7.44 -0.41
CA ILE A 108 -3.90 -6.67 0.83
C ILE A 108 -4.44 -7.62 1.90
N PRO A 109 -3.62 -8.10 2.87
CA PRO A 109 -4.11 -9.01 3.88
C PRO A 109 -4.57 -8.17 5.07
N GLY A 110 -5.86 -8.24 5.39
CA GLY A 110 -6.37 -7.78 6.67
C GLY A 110 -5.67 -8.48 7.86
N PRO A 111 -5.87 -7.99 9.09
CA PRO A 111 -5.12 -8.37 10.29
C PRO A 111 -5.10 -9.87 10.64
N ARG A 112 -5.96 -10.69 10.02
CA ARG A 112 -6.03 -12.16 10.20
C ARG A 112 -4.85 -12.94 9.57
N CYS A 113 -4.06 -12.34 8.67
CA CYS A 113 -2.97 -13.03 7.96
C CYS A 113 -1.60 -13.00 8.68
N ARG A 114 -1.53 -12.56 9.95
CA ARG A 114 -0.25 -12.60 10.71
C ARG A 114 0.19 -14.03 11.09
N ARG A 115 -0.74 -14.99 11.19
CA ARG A 115 -0.40 -16.38 11.59
C ARG A 115 0.32 -17.18 10.51
N ALA A 116 0.09 -16.90 9.23
CA ALA A 116 0.75 -17.61 8.14
C ALA A 116 2.22 -17.22 7.93
N TRP A 117 2.68 -16.12 8.55
CA TRP A 117 4.04 -15.60 8.35
C TRP A 117 5.07 -16.20 9.33
N ARG A 118 4.65 -16.69 10.50
CA ARG A 118 5.57 -17.31 11.48
C ARG A 118 6.14 -18.65 11.03
N SER A 119 5.51 -19.37 10.10
CA SER A 119 5.95 -20.70 9.68
C SER A 119 7.04 -20.71 8.61
N ARG A 120 7.46 -19.55 8.08
CA ARG A 120 8.52 -19.46 7.05
C ARG A 120 9.81 -18.81 7.52
N GLN A 121 9.94 -18.42 8.79
CA GLN A 121 11.22 -18.06 9.39
C GLN A 121 11.98 -19.33 9.82
N GLY A 122 12.24 -20.20 8.85
CA GLY A 122 13.21 -21.28 8.98
C GLY A 122 14.61 -20.68 8.90
N HIS A 123 15.20 -20.49 10.06
CA HIS A 123 16.60 -20.17 10.33
C HIS A 123 17.55 -20.92 9.38
N ARG A 124 18.35 -20.18 8.60
CA ARG A 124 19.66 -20.65 8.13
C ARG A 124 20.66 -19.50 8.23
N ARG A 125 21.39 -19.58 9.36
CA ARG A 125 22.72 -19.06 9.71
C ARG A 125 22.94 -17.57 9.53
#